data_AF-A0A948CX39-F1
#
_entry.id   AF-A0A948CX39-F1
#
_cell.length_a   1.000
_cell.length_b   1.000
_cell.length_c   1.000
_cell.angle_alpha   90.00
_cell.angle_beta   90.00
_cell.angle_gamma   90.00
#
_symmetry.space_group_name_H-M   'P 1'
#
loop_
_entity.id
_entity.type
_entity.pdbx_description
1 polymer ?
#
loop_
_entity_poly.entity_id
_entity_poly.type
_entity_poly.pdbx_seq_one_letter_code
_entity_poly.pdbx_strand_id
1 'polypeptide(L)'
;MQNYKLPKILFLSFFLLVFIFSIFFSNEILTSLGLLLLFLVILVFIFNPQIGLFFLIILRINLDYFRDWEVFTIRDLFSLNFGALFGVFILIFVFYWIIVKKTNILKISNSLPIILFLIISLISIFYSGYQFLSLKEWIRIASFFAIYFLTFDLIKSKKSFPLIQKTFFISAIIPSLLGFWQILKNTGLRDDAGFLRIYGSFAHPNAFSYFLIIILTLLVYSFILEQNKKIKKYYLIF
;
A
#
# COMPACT_ATOMS: atom_id res chain seq x y z
N MET A 1 2.40 -9.28 28.82
CA MET A 1 1.59 -9.60 27.62
C MET A 1 0.12 -9.65 28.03
N GLN A 2 -0.54 -8.50 28.15
CA GLN A 2 -1.96 -8.40 28.56
C GLN A 2 -2.92 -8.81 27.42
N ASN A 3 -4.15 -9.20 27.77
CA ASN A 3 -5.21 -9.80 26.95
C ASN A 3 -5.56 -9.09 25.62
N TYR A 4 -4.69 -9.22 24.61
CA TYR A 4 -4.98 -8.78 23.23
C TYR A 4 -5.83 -9.78 22.42
N LYS A 5 -6.32 -10.88 23.04
CA LYS A 5 -7.04 -11.94 22.32
C LYS A 5 -8.47 -11.52 21.92
N LEU A 6 -9.23 -10.92 22.83
CA LEU A 6 -10.61 -10.49 22.58
C LEU A 6 -10.74 -9.45 21.44
N PRO A 7 -9.94 -8.37 21.40
CA PRO A 7 -10.02 -7.40 20.31
C PRO A 7 -9.60 -7.98 18.95
N LYS A 8 -8.69 -8.96 18.91
CA LYS A 8 -8.33 -9.67 17.67
C LYS A 8 -9.47 -10.52 17.14
N ILE A 9 -10.20 -11.22 18.00
CA ILE A 9 -11.32 -12.08 17.61
C ILE A 9 -12.46 -11.24 17.03
N LEU A 10 -12.82 -10.13 17.68
CA LEU A 10 -13.87 -9.22 17.18
C LEU A 10 -13.50 -8.61 15.82
N PHE A 11 -12.24 -8.19 15.67
CA PHE A 11 -11.73 -7.67 14.40
C PHE A 11 -11.78 -8.74 13.31
N LEU A 12 -11.35 -9.97 13.64
CA LEU A 12 -11.39 -11.09 12.70
C LEU A 12 -12.82 -11.44 12.28
N SER A 13 -13.76 -11.50 13.23
CA SER A 13 -15.16 -11.80 12.92
C SER A 13 -15.79 -10.72 12.03
N PHE A 14 -15.45 -9.45 12.24
CA PHE A 14 -15.91 -8.35 11.39
C PHE A 14 -15.43 -8.54 9.94
N PHE A 15 -14.13 -8.80 9.74
CA PHE A 15 -13.59 -9.00 8.40
C PHE A 15 -14.07 -10.29 7.74
N LEU A 16 -14.28 -11.36 8.51
CA LEU A 16 -14.87 -12.60 8.00
C LEU A 16 -16.30 -12.35 7.50
N LEU A 17 -17.10 -11.58 8.26
CA LEU A 17 -18.46 -11.25 7.87
C LEU A 17 -18.49 -10.38 6.61
N VAL A 18 -17.64 -9.35 6.53
CA VAL A 18 -17.49 -8.52 5.33
C VAL A 18 -17.03 -9.37 4.14
N PHE A 19 -16.10 -10.30 4.34
CA PHE A 19 -15.62 -11.19 3.28
C PHE A 19 -16.72 -12.11 2.76
N ILE A 20 -17.43 -12.80 3.66
CA ILE A 20 -18.56 -13.67 3.31
C ILE A 20 -19.62 -12.87 2.55
N PHE A 21 -20.00 -11.70 3.08
CA PHE A 21 -20.94 -10.79 2.42
C PHE A 21 -20.44 -10.45 1.00
N SER A 22 -19.18 -10.02 0.87
CA SER A 22 -18.63 -9.61 -0.44
C SER A 22 -18.61 -10.72 -1.49
N ILE A 23 -18.42 -11.98 -1.10
CA ILE A 23 -18.47 -13.12 -2.04
C ILE A 23 -19.88 -13.33 -2.59
N PHE A 24 -20.91 -13.21 -1.75
CA PHE A 24 -22.30 -13.41 -2.18
C PHE A 24 -22.80 -12.32 -3.14
N PHE A 25 -22.19 -11.14 -3.09
CA PHE A 25 -22.54 -10.00 -3.94
C PHE A 25 -21.59 -9.80 -5.14
N SER A 26 -20.48 -10.53 -5.20
CA SER A 26 -19.54 -10.47 -6.32
C SER A 26 -20.00 -11.35 -7.47
N ASN A 27 -20.33 -10.76 -8.62
CA ASN A 27 -20.75 -11.51 -9.81
C ASN A 27 -19.58 -12.07 -10.64
N GLU A 28 -18.35 -11.60 -10.42
CA GLU A 28 -17.18 -11.98 -11.22
C GLU A 28 -16.13 -12.76 -10.41
N ILE A 29 -15.65 -13.88 -10.96
CA ILE A 29 -14.62 -14.75 -10.34
C ILE A 29 -13.36 -13.96 -9.95
N LEU A 30 -12.92 -13.04 -10.81
CA LEU A 30 -11.74 -12.20 -10.54
C LEU A 30 -11.94 -11.33 -9.29
N THR A 31 -13.15 -10.82 -9.09
CA THR A 31 -13.45 -10.00 -7.92
C THR A 31 -13.43 -10.81 -6.64
N SER A 32 -14.00 -12.02 -6.65
CA SER A 32 -13.96 -12.95 -5.52
C SER A 32 -12.53 -13.38 -5.17
N LEU A 33 -11.68 -13.64 -6.17
CA LEU A 33 -10.26 -13.96 -5.96
C LEU A 33 -9.49 -12.79 -5.34
N GLY A 34 -9.75 -11.56 -5.81
CA GLY A 34 -9.15 -10.35 -5.24
C GLY A 34 -9.55 -10.14 -3.78
N LEU A 35 -10.82 -10.35 -3.45
CA LEU A 35 -11.35 -10.29 -2.08
C LEU A 35 -10.75 -11.38 -1.18
N LEU A 36 -10.59 -12.60 -1.69
CA LEU A 36 -9.94 -13.69 -0.96
C LEU A 36 -8.49 -13.35 -0.64
N LEU A 37 -7.76 -12.82 -1.62
CA LEU A 37 -6.38 -12.40 -1.44
C LEU A 37 -6.27 -11.25 -0.41
N LEU A 38 -7.18 -10.27 -0.46
CA LEU A 38 -7.27 -9.22 0.55
C LEU A 38 -7.52 -9.80 1.94
N PHE A 39 -8.46 -10.74 2.08
CA PHE A 39 -8.77 -11.41 3.34
C PHE A 39 -7.58 -12.19 3.91
N LEU A 40 -6.86 -12.94 3.07
CA LEU A 40 -5.63 -13.64 3.48
C LEU A 40 -4.57 -12.67 4.00
N VAL A 41 -4.42 -11.50 3.39
CA VAL A 41 -3.48 -10.48 3.84
C VAL A 41 -3.90 -9.89 5.18
N ILE A 42 -5.19 -9.65 5.37
CA ILE A 42 -5.76 -9.21 6.65
C ILE A 42 -5.45 -10.23 7.75
N LEU A 43 -5.64 -11.53 7.48
CA LEU A 43 -5.29 -12.61 8.41
C LEU A 43 -3.81 -12.54 8.80
N VAL A 44 -2.91 -12.51 7.81
CA VAL A 44 -1.46 -12.41 8.05
C VAL A 44 -1.14 -11.18 8.89
N PHE A 45 -1.80 -10.05 8.61
CA PHE A 45 -1.60 -8.80 9.35
C PHE A 45 -2.00 -8.90 10.83
N ILE A 46 -3.13 -9.55 11.14
CA ILE A 46 -3.63 -9.72 12.52
C ILE A 46 -2.69 -10.60 13.36
N PHE A 47 -2.12 -11.64 12.75
CA PHE A 47 -1.21 -12.57 13.43
C PHE A 47 0.22 -12.02 13.50
N ASN A 48 0.73 -11.48 12.40
CA ASN A 48 2.07 -10.89 12.31
C ASN A 48 2.03 -9.55 11.55
N PRO A 49 1.86 -8.42 12.27
CA PRO A 49 1.76 -7.09 11.68
C PRO A 49 2.95 -6.69 10.82
N GLN A 50 4.18 -7.14 11.15
CA GLN A 50 5.36 -6.83 10.35
C GLN A 50 5.31 -7.54 8.98
N ILE A 51 5.00 -8.83 8.96
CA ILE A 51 4.87 -9.58 7.70
C ILE A 51 3.68 -9.06 6.91
N GLY A 52 2.56 -8.78 7.58
CA GLY A 52 1.39 -8.16 6.99
C GLY A 52 1.74 -6.84 6.30
N LEU A 53 2.53 -5.97 6.93
CA LEU A 53 2.97 -4.71 6.35
C LEU A 53 3.76 -4.91 5.05
N PHE A 54 4.64 -5.91 4.97
CA PHE A 54 5.36 -6.20 3.75
C PHE A 54 4.43 -6.68 2.63
N PHE A 55 3.47 -7.56 2.94
CA PHE A 55 2.44 -7.94 1.97
C PHE A 55 1.58 -6.76 1.54
N LEU A 56 1.21 -5.86 2.45
CA LEU A 56 0.45 -4.66 2.10
C LEU A 56 1.22 -3.77 1.13
N ILE A 57 2.51 -3.53 1.36
CA ILE A 57 3.33 -2.71 0.46
C ILE A 57 3.37 -3.35 -0.94
N ILE A 58 3.60 -4.67 -1.02
CA ILE A 58 3.65 -5.40 -2.29
C ILE A 58 2.31 -5.28 -3.02
N LEU A 59 1.20 -5.56 -2.34
CA LEU A 59 -0.11 -5.50 -2.99
C LEU A 59 -0.49 -4.09 -3.38
N ARG A 60 -0.26 -3.11 -2.52
CA ARG A 60 -0.64 -1.73 -2.79
C ARG A 60 -0.09 -1.22 -4.13
N ILE A 61 1.18 -1.49 -4.41
CA ILE A 61 1.85 -1.06 -5.64
C ILE A 61 1.25 -1.72 -6.90
N ASN A 62 0.62 -2.88 -6.74
CA ASN A 62 0.05 -3.66 -7.84
C ASN A 62 -1.47 -3.46 -8.00
N LEU A 63 -2.15 -3.01 -6.96
CA LEU A 63 -3.60 -2.79 -6.98
C LEU A 63 -4.04 -1.57 -7.81
N ASP A 64 -3.14 -0.63 -8.08
CA ASP A 64 -3.43 0.53 -8.93
C ASP A 64 -3.78 0.13 -10.37
N TYR A 65 -3.34 -1.04 -10.83
CA TYR A 65 -3.71 -1.60 -12.13
C TYR A 65 -5.21 -1.89 -12.22
N PHE A 66 -5.82 -2.26 -11.09
CA PHE A 66 -7.25 -2.57 -10.97
C PHE A 66 -8.05 -1.37 -10.48
N ARG A 67 -7.56 -0.14 -10.68
CA ARG A 67 -8.25 1.09 -10.23
C ARG A 67 -9.63 1.22 -10.87
N ASP A 68 -9.76 0.86 -12.14
CA ASP A 68 -11.02 1.05 -12.88
C ASP A 68 -11.96 -0.15 -12.71
N TRP A 69 -11.51 -1.20 -12.01
CA TRP A 69 -12.33 -2.38 -11.71
C TRP A 69 -13.13 -2.10 -10.44
N GLU A 70 -14.40 -1.80 -10.63
CA GLU A 70 -15.34 -1.57 -9.55
C GLU A 70 -15.73 -2.92 -8.91
N VAL A 71 -15.49 -3.04 -7.61
CA VAL A 71 -15.84 -4.22 -6.82
C VAL A 71 -17.27 -4.10 -6.31
N PHE A 72 -17.71 -2.88 -6.01
CA PHE A 72 -19.03 -2.60 -5.49
C PHE A 72 -19.54 -1.27 -6.02
N THR A 73 -20.70 -1.28 -6.67
CA THR A 73 -21.34 -0.10 -7.25
C THR A 73 -22.77 0.01 -6.70
N ILE A 74 -23.06 1.12 -6.02
CA ILE A 74 -24.42 1.42 -5.52
C ILE A 74 -25.04 2.47 -6.43
N ARG A 75 -26.01 2.05 -7.27
CA ARG A 75 -26.90 2.92 -8.06
C ARG A 75 -26.18 4.14 -8.67
N ASP A 76 -25.04 3.91 -9.32
CA ASP A 76 -24.17 4.89 -10.01
C ASP A 76 -23.61 6.06 -9.17
N LEU A 77 -24.00 6.19 -7.90
CA LEU A 77 -23.59 7.28 -7.02
C LEU A 77 -22.27 6.99 -6.30
N PHE A 78 -21.97 5.70 -6.08
CA PHE A 78 -20.82 5.29 -5.29
C PHE A 78 -20.21 4.00 -5.82
N SER A 79 -18.93 4.06 -6.18
CA SER A 79 -18.14 2.89 -6.57
C SER A 79 -16.86 2.72 -5.77
N LEU A 80 -16.71 1.52 -5.21
CA LEU A 80 -15.50 1.08 -4.52
C LEU A 80 -14.72 0.13 -5.41
N ASN A 81 -13.49 0.52 -5.71
CA ASN A 81 -12.50 -0.35 -6.32
C ASN A 81 -11.63 -1.01 -5.25
N PHE A 82 -10.79 -1.96 -5.65
CA PHE A 82 -9.84 -2.62 -4.74
C PHE A 82 -8.93 -1.63 -4.01
N GLY A 83 -8.46 -0.58 -4.70
CA GLY A 83 -7.59 0.43 -4.11
C GLY A 83 -8.25 1.20 -2.96
N ALA A 84 -9.55 1.48 -3.05
CA ALA A 84 -10.33 2.15 -2.01
C ALA A 84 -10.63 1.21 -0.84
N LEU A 85 -11.07 -0.03 -1.12
CA LEU A 85 -11.27 -1.06 -0.09
C LEU A 85 -10.01 -1.31 0.73
N PHE A 86 -8.87 -1.41 0.06
CA PHE A 86 -7.57 -1.55 0.67
C PHE A 86 -7.20 -0.33 1.53
N GLY A 87 -7.48 0.88 1.05
CA GLY A 87 -7.28 2.12 1.80
C GLY A 87 -8.11 2.18 3.08
N VAL A 88 -9.40 1.84 2.99
CA VAL A 88 -10.31 1.75 4.16
C VAL A 88 -9.79 0.72 5.16
N PHE A 89 -9.40 -0.47 4.70
CA PHE A 89 -8.83 -1.50 5.56
C PHE A 89 -7.62 -0.97 6.34
N ILE A 90 -6.66 -0.32 5.67
CA ILE A 90 -5.48 0.24 6.32
C ILE A 90 -5.87 1.27 7.36
N LEU A 91 -6.80 2.17 7.05
CA LEU A 91 -7.22 3.22 7.99
C LEU A 91 -7.87 2.62 9.25
N ILE A 92 -8.80 1.68 9.08
CA ILE A 92 -9.44 0.96 10.19
C ILE A 92 -8.37 0.24 11.02
N PHE A 93 -7.40 -0.41 10.35
CA PHE A 93 -6.33 -1.12 11.03
C PHE A 93 -5.43 -0.18 11.82
N VAL A 94 -5.01 0.95 11.25
CA VAL A 94 -4.18 1.95 11.95
C VAL A 94 -4.92 2.50 13.15
N PHE A 95 -6.21 2.81 13.00
CA PHE A 95 -7.03 3.26 14.10
C PHE A 95 -7.09 2.22 15.23
N TYR A 96 -7.36 0.95 14.88
CA TYR A 96 -7.30 -0.18 15.81
C TYR A 96 -5.92 -0.30 16.49
N TRP A 97 -4.85 -0.19 15.71
CA TRP A 97 -3.47 -0.28 16.19
C TRP A 97 -3.16 0.81 17.21
N ILE A 98 -3.51 2.06 16.91
CA ILE A 98 -3.31 3.21 17.80
C ILE A 98 -4.06 3.01 19.11
N ILE A 99 -5.33 2.59 19.06
CA ILE A 99 -6.15 2.37 20.27
C ILE A 99 -5.59 1.24 21.13
N VAL A 100 -5.31 0.08 20.51
CA VAL A 100 -4.93 -1.14 21.23
C VAL A 100 -3.49 -1.10 21.72
N LYS A 101 -2.56 -0.56 20.93
CA LYS A 101 -1.15 -0.41 21.32
C LYS A 101 -0.85 0.88 22.05
N LYS A 102 -1.83 1.79 22.15
CA LYS A 102 -1.66 3.14 22.74
C LYS A 102 -0.47 3.87 22.12
N THR A 103 -0.27 3.69 20.82
CA THR A 103 0.87 4.27 20.10
C THR A 103 0.70 5.78 20.05
N ASN A 104 1.68 6.52 20.55
CA ASN A 104 1.65 7.97 20.48
C ASN A 104 2.12 8.45 19.09
N ILE A 105 1.17 8.64 18.18
CA ILE A 105 1.44 9.13 16.82
C ILE A 105 2.15 10.48 16.79
N LEU A 106 1.97 11.33 17.81
CA LEU A 106 2.61 12.65 17.87
C LEU A 106 4.12 12.56 18.08
N LYS A 107 4.64 11.42 18.56
CA LYS A 107 6.10 11.17 18.66
C LYS A 107 6.74 10.75 17.34
N ILE A 108 5.94 10.43 16.32
CA ILE A 108 6.46 10.04 15.01
C ILE A 108 6.97 11.29 14.30
N SER A 109 8.12 11.18 13.62
CA SER A 109 8.69 12.30 12.86
C SER A 109 7.66 12.84 11.86
N ASN A 110 7.54 14.17 11.79
CA ASN A 110 6.63 14.90 10.91
C ASN A 110 5.13 14.52 11.04
N SER A 111 4.71 13.90 12.14
CA SER A 111 3.31 13.49 12.32
C SER A 111 2.35 14.66 12.41
N LEU A 112 2.73 15.76 13.10
CA LEU A 112 1.86 16.91 13.30
C LEU A 112 1.47 17.60 11.97
N PRO A 113 2.41 17.98 11.07
CA PRO A 113 2.05 18.52 9.76
C PRO A 113 1.15 17.57 8.94
N ILE A 114 1.42 16.26 8.99
CA ILE A 114 0.63 15.25 8.28
C ILE A 114 -0.80 15.19 8.83
N ILE A 115 -0.95 15.15 10.15
CA ILE A 115 -2.26 15.08 10.81
C ILE A 115 -3.06 16.36 10.52
N LEU A 116 -2.44 17.53 10.61
CA LEU A 116 -3.09 18.80 10.26
C LEU A 116 -3.54 18.80 8.80
N PHE A 117 -2.69 18.37 7.88
CA PHE A 117 -3.05 18.24 6.47
C PHE A 117 -4.23 17.28 6.26
N LEU A 118 -4.24 16.12 6.92
CA LEU A 118 -5.34 15.15 6.84
C LEU A 118 -6.65 15.70 7.39
N ILE A 119 -6.61 16.45 8.49
CA ILE A 119 -7.80 17.08 9.08
C ILE A 119 -8.34 18.18 8.15
N ILE A 120 -7.47 19.07 7.67
CA ILE A 120 -7.87 20.18 6.78
C ILE A 120 -8.47 19.61 5.49
N SER A 121 -7.83 18.60 4.89
CA SER A 121 -8.34 17.95 3.68
C SER A 121 -9.61 17.12 3.91
N LEU A 122 -9.88 16.67 5.13
CA LEU A 122 -11.16 16.02 5.47
C LEU A 122 -12.28 17.07 5.52
N ILE A 123 -12.01 18.22 6.14
CA ILE A 123 -12.97 19.34 6.24
C ILE A 123 -13.29 19.89 4.86
N SER A 124 -12.32 19.96 3.94
CA SER A 124 -12.54 20.49 2.59
C SER A 124 -13.50 19.63 1.74
N ILE A 125 -13.70 18.35 2.08
CA ILE A 125 -14.67 17.48 1.38
C ILE A 125 -16.08 18.05 1.47
N PHE A 126 -16.47 18.65 2.60
CA PHE A 126 -17.81 19.22 2.77
C PHE A 126 -18.08 20.42 1.85
N TYR A 127 -17.02 21.09 1.38
CA TYR A 127 -17.09 22.20 0.44
C TYR A 127 -16.91 21.77 -1.02
N SER A 128 -16.67 20.49 -1.28
CA SER A 128 -16.49 19.98 -2.64
C SER A 128 -17.81 19.76 -3.34
N GLY A 129 -17.87 20.11 -4.63
CA GLY A 129 -19.00 19.77 -5.51
C GLY A 129 -19.16 18.26 -5.76
N TYR A 130 -18.10 17.48 -5.51
CA TYR A 130 -18.11 16.01 -5.68
C TYR A 130 -17.63 15.32 -4.41
N GLN A 131 -18.49 15.30 -3.38
CA GLN A 131 -18.16 14.83 -2.04
C GLN A 131 -17.66 13.39 -2.00
N PHE A 132 -18.34 12.45 -2.69
CA PHE A 132 -17.95 11.04 -2.70
C PHE A 132 -16.60 10.77 -3.39
N LEU A 133 -16.37 11.43 -4.53
CA LEU A 133 -15.08 11.36 -5.22
C LEU A 133 -13.96 11.93 -4.35
N SER A 134 -14.22 13.07 -3.70
CA SER A 134 -13.28 13.72 -2.79
C SER A 134 -12.96 12.85 -1.58
N LEU A 135 -13.96 12.14 -1.03
CA LEU A 135 -13.77 11.17 0.06
C LEU A 135 -12.93 9.98 -0.38
N LYS A 136 -13.16 9.43 -1.58
CA LYS A 136 -12.34 8.34 -2.15
C LYS A 136 -10.87 8.76 -2.29
N GLU A 137 -10.64 9.98 -2.76
CA GLU A 137 -9.31 10.56 -2.88
C GLU A 137 -8.67 10.84 -1.52
N TRP A 138 -9.44 11.33 -0.54
CA TRP A 138 -8.97 11.52 0.83
C TRP A 138 -8.57 10.19 1.49
N ILE A 139 -9.39 9.14 1.36
CA ILE A 139 -9.08 7.78 1.85
C ILE A 139 -7.79 7.28 1.21
N ARG A 140 -7.62 7.50 -0.10
CA ARG A 140 -6.40 7.12 -0.84
C ARG A 140 -5.17 7.81 -0.24
N ILE A 141 -5.22 9.11 -0.02
CA ILE A 141 -4.12 9.89 0.55
C ILE A 141 -3.85 9.49 2.00
N ALA A 142 -4.89 9.41 2.83
CA ALA A 142 -4.80 9.02 4.23
C ALA A 142 -4.19 7.62 4.39
N SER A 143 -4.49 6.68 3.48
CA SER A 143 -3.92 5.34 3.50
C SER A 143 -2.39 5.33 3.33
N PHE A 144 -1.81 6.24 2.53
CA PHE A 144 -0.35 6.34 2.38
C PHE A 144 0.31 6.79 3.69
N PHE A 145 -0.27 7.78 4.36
CA PHE A 145 0.21 8.23 5.66
C PHE A 145 0.00 7.18 6.77
N ALA A 146 -1.08 6.41 6.69
CA ALA A 146 -1.34 5.29 7.58
C ALA A 146 -0.26 4.19 7.44
N ILE A 147 0.15 3.84 6.21
CA ILE A 147 1.31 2.94 5.97
C ILE A 147 2.58 3.55 6.56
N TYR A 148 2.81 4.85 6.39
CA TYR A 148 3.97 5.53 6.98
C TYR A 148 4.01 5.38 8.52
N PHE A 149 2.90 5.68 9.20
CA PHE A 149 2.80 5.55 10.66
C PHE A 149 3.00 4.10 11.13
N LEU A 150 2.41 3.12 10.43
CA LEU A 150 2.62 1.70 10.71
C LEU A 150 4.06 1.29 10.52
N THR A 151 4.69 1.72 9.43
CA THR A 151 6.09 1.40 9.13
C THR A 151 7.00 1.93 10.21
N PHE A 152 6.79 3.18 10.66
CA PHE A 152 7.59 3.79 11.72
C PHE A 152 7.46 3.04 13.05
N ASP A 153 6.24 2.65 13.45
CA ASP A 153 6.06 1.94 14.72
C ASP A 153 6.44 0.44 14.63
N LEU A 154 6.23 -0.23 13.49
CA LEU A 154 6.53 -1.65 13.36
C LEU A 154 8.02 -1.91 13.10
N ILE A 155 8.73 -0.96 12.49
CA ILE A 155 10.11 -1.14 12.07
C ILE A 155 11.04 -0.26 12.91
N LYS A 156 11.40 -0.78 14.09
CA LYS A 156 12.27 -0.08 15.05
C LYS A 156 13.75 -0.43 14.94
N SER A 157 14.11 -1.43 14.14
CA SER A 157 15.48 -1.96 14.08
C SER A 157 16.12 -1.81 12.71
N LYS A 158 17.41 -1.45 12.69
CA LYS A 158 18.27 -1.52 11.49
C LYS A 158 18.30 -2.93 10.89
N LYS A 159 18.06 -3.98 11.69
CA LYS A 159 17.99 -5.37 11.21
C LYS A 159 16.81 -5.63 10.27
N SER A 160 15.78 -4.79 10.31
CA SER A 160 14.60 -4.91 9.44
C SER A 160 14.79 -4.22 8.08
N PHE A 161 15.84 -3.40 7.92
CA PHE A 161 16.10 -2.68 6.68
C PHE A 161 16.25 -3.59 5.45
N PRO A 162 17.00 -4.72 5.50
CA PRO A 162 17.09 -5.64 4.38
C PRO A 162 15.73 -6.24 3.97
N LEU A 163 14.81 -6.43 4.93
CA LEU A 163 13.47 -6.94 4.65
C LEU A 163 12.62 -5.90 3.92
N ILE A 164 12.69 -4.63 4.34
CA ILE A 164 12.03 -3.52 3.64
C ILE A 164 12.55 -3.45 2.20
N GLN A 165 13.87 -3.45 2.04
CA GLN A 165 14.48 -3.37 0.72
C GLN A 165 14.07 -4.54 -0.18
N LYS A 166 14.07 -5.77 0.34
CA LYS A 166 13.57 -6.95 -0.38
C LYS A 166 12.09 -6.80 -0.75
N THR A 167 11.28 -6.23 0.14
CA THR A 167 9.86 -5.95 -0.12
C THR A 167 9.69 -5.00 -1.31
N PHE A 168 10.46 -3.91 -1.37
CA PHE A 168 10.46 -3.00 -2.51
C PHE A 168 10.94 -3.65 -3.81
N PHE A 169 11.96 -4.51 -3.76
CA PHE A 169 12.39 -5.24 -4.96
C PHE A 169 11.33 -6.23 -5.45
N ILE A 170 10.69 -6.98 -4.53
CA ILE A 170 9.60 -7.89 -4.89
C ILE A 170 8.41 -7.11 -5.46
N SER A 171 8.03 -5.99 -4.85
CA SER A 171 6.92 -5.17 -5.31
C SER A 171 7.17 -4.56 -6.69
N ALA A 172 8.43 -4.37 -7.08
CA ALA A 172 8.82 -3.83 -8.38
C ALA A 172 8.79 -4.84 -9.53
N ILE A 173 8.70 -6.15 -9.26
CA ILE A 173 8.72 -7.19 -10.30
C ILE A 173 7.56 -7.00 -11.28
N ILE A 174 6.33 -7.00 -10.78
CA ILE A 174 5.12 -6.91 -11.62
C ILE A 174 5.06 -5.56 -12.38
N PRO A 175 5.22 -4.38 -11.74
CA PRO A 175 5.19 -3.10 -12.45
C PRO A 175 6.27 -3.01 -13.54
N SER A 176 7.45 -3.56 -13.29
CA SER A 176 8.55 -3.56 -14.28
C SER A 176 8.25 -4.48 -15.46
N LEU A 177 7.74 -5.70 -15.21
CA LEU A 177 7.34 -6.63 -16.27
C LEU A 177 6.21 -6.04 -17.13
N LEU A 178 5.21 -5.41 -16.51
CA LEU A 178 4.16 -4.68 -17.22
C LEU A 178 4.73 -3.52 -18.03
N GLY A 179 5.71 -2.78 -17.48
CA GLY A 179 6.38 -1.71 -18.19
C GLY A 179 7.13 -2.20 -19.43
N PHE A 180 7.86 -3.31 -19.34
CA PHE A 180 8.50 -3.94 -20.49
C PHE A 180 7.48 -4.42 -21.52
N TRP A 181 6.38 -5.03 -21.07
CA TRP A 181 5.30 -5.44 -21.96
C TRP A 181 4.70 -4.24 -22.71
N GLN A 182 4.49 -3.10 -22.03
CA GLN A 182 4.00 -1.86 -22.64
C GLN A 182 4.94 -1.30 -23.71
N ILE A 183 6.25 -1.42 -23.53
CA ILE A 183 7.25 -1.07 -24.56
C ILE A 183 7.07 -1.99 -25.77
N LEU A 184 7.09 -3.31 -25.55
CA LEU A 184 7.06 -4.30 -26.63
C LEU A 184 5.78 -4.26 -27.46
N LYS A 185 4.64 -3.95 -26.82
CA LYS A 185 3.33 -3.88 -27.47
C LYS A 185 2.93 -2.47 -27.89
N ASN A 186 3.73 -1.45 -27.55
CA ASN A 186 3.41 -0.05 -27.80
C ASN A 186 2.04 0.36 -27.19
N THR A 187 1.72 -0.20 -26.01
CA THR A 187 0.41 -0.06 -25.31
C THR A 187 0.44 0.91 -24.12
N GLY A 188 1.52 1.69 -23.98
CA GLY A 188 1.60 2.79 -23.01
C GLY A 188 0.67 3.97 -23.34
N LEU A 189 0.59 4.92 -22.43
CA LEU A 189 -0.15 6.16 -22.62
C LEU A 189 0.60 7.07 -23.59
N ARG A 190 -0.06 7.65 -24.59
CA ARG A 190 0.56 8.68 -25.44
C ARG A 190 0.31 10.06 -24.86
N ASP A 191 1.32 10.90 -24.85
CA ASP A 191 1.14 12.32 -24.55
C ASP A 191 0.69 13.11 -25.78
N ASP A 192 0.43 14.41 -25.58
CA ASP A 192 -0.01 15.33 -26.63
C ASP A 192 1.02 15.48 -27.77
N ALA A 193 2.29 15.17 -27.50
CA ALA A 193 3.37 15.16 -28.48
C ALA A 193 3.54 13.78 -29.17
N GLY A 194 2.70 12.80 -28.81
CA GLY A 194 2.68 11.46 -29.39
C GLY A 194 3.71 10.48 -28.81
N PHE A 195 4.48 10.87 -27.80
CA PHE A 195 5.47 10.00 -27.16
C PHE A 195 4.82 8.94 -26.28
N LEU A 196 5.36 7.72 -26.36
CA LEU A 196 4.91 6.60 -25.54
C LEU A 196 5.40 6.76 -24.09
N ARG A 197 4.46 6.78 -23.15
CA ARG A 197 4.71 6.89 -21.71
C ARG A 197 4.24 5.62 -21.00
N ILE A 198 5.21 4.92 -20.42
CA ILE A 198 5.04 3.65 -19.73
C ILE A 198 4.60 3.92 -18.30
N TYR A 199 3.64 3.15 -17.79
CA TYR A 199 3.12 3.30 -16.44
C TYR A 199 3.15 2.00 -15.61
N GLY A 200 3.47 0.86 -16.23
CA GLY A 200 3.50 -0.43 -15.53
C GLY A 200 2.14 -0.76 -14.93
N SER A 201 2.09 -0.89 -13.59
CA SER A 201 0.85 -1.08 -12.83
C SER A 201 0.25 0.21 -12.25
N PHE A 202 0.90 1.37 -12.43
CA PHE A 202 0.49 2.63 -11.79
C PHE A 202 -0.56 3.36 -12.61
N ALA A 203 -1.39 4.17 -11.95
CA ALA A 203 -2.37 5.00 -12.65
C ALA A 203 -1.75 6.06 -13.59
N HIS A 204 -0.50 6.46 -13.35
CA HIS A 204 0.18 7.49 -14.13
C HIS A 204 1.67 7.17 -14.36
N PRO A 205 2.24 7.52 -15.53
CA PRO A 205 3.65 7.29 -15.85
C PRO A 205 4.61 7.93 -14.84
N ASN A 206 4.27 9.12 -14.32
CA ASN A 206 5.13 9.83 -13.39
C ASN A 206 5.29 9.08 -12.05
N ALA A 207 4.20 8.50 -11.54
CA ALA A 207 4.24 7.72 -10.30
C ALA A 207 5.14 6.48 -10.46
N PHE A 208 5.05 5.82 -11.62
CA PHE A 208 5.92 4.70 -11.96
C PHE A 208 7.40 5.11 -12.03
N SER A 209 7.72 6.23 -12.68
CA SER A 209 9.10 6.75 -12.74
C SER A 209 9.67 7.05 -11.36
N TYR A 210 8.92 7.72 -10.48
CA TYR A 210 9.37 7.97 -9.10
C TYR A 210 9.60 6.68 -8.34
N PHE A 211 8.73 5.69 -8.51
CA PHE A 211 8.90 4.38 -7.91
C PHE A 211 10.18 3.69 -8.42
N LEU A 212 10.42 3.67 -9.73
CA LEU A 212 11.65 3.11 -10.30
C LEU A 212 12.92 3.83 -9.81
N ILE A 213 12.89 5.15 -9.61
CA ILE A 213 14.01 5.90 -9.03
C ILE A 213 14.31 5.41 -7.60
N ILE A 214 13.28 5.16 -6.79
CA ILE A 214 13.45 4.58 -5.45
C ILE A 214 14.10 3.20 -5.54
N ILE A 215 13.61 2.34 -6.44
CA ILE A 215 14.18 1.01 -6.68
C ILE A 215 15.65 1.09 -7.12
N LEU A 216 15.97 1.97 -8.07
CA LEU A 216 17.32 2.20 -8.55
C LEU A 216 18.24 2.65 -7.42
N THR A 217 17.78 3.60 -6.59
CA THR A 217 18.53 4.10 -5.44
C THR A 217 18.82 2.98 -4.45
N LEU A 218 17.83 2.13 -4.15
CA LEU A 218 18.00 0.95 -3.30
C LEU A 218 18.96 -0.07 -3.92
N LEU A 219 18.91 -0.29 -5.23
CA LEU A 219 19.84 -1.19 -5.93
C LEU A 219 21.28 -0.69 -5.85
N VAL A 220 21.50 0.58 -6.16
CA VAL A 220 22.83 1.23 -6.07
C VAL A 220 23.36 1.15 -4.64
N TYR A 221 22.53 1.46 -3.65
CA TYR A 221 22.89 1.35 -2.24
C TYR A 221 23.32 -0.08 -1.86
N SER A 222 22.55 -1.08 -2.26
CA SER A 222 22.90 -2.49 -2.04
C SER A 222 24.23 -2.87 -2.67
N PHE A 223 24.44 -2.46 -3.92
CA PHE A 223 25.66 -2.75 -4.67
C PHE A 223 26.90 -2.16 -3.99
N ILE A 224 26.83 -0.89 -3.57
CA ILE A 224 27.91 -0.21 -2.84
C ILE A 224 28.22 -0.92 -1.51
N LEU A 225 27.19 -1.28 -0.74
CA LEU A 225 27.39 -2.00 0.53
C LEU A 225 28.06 -3.37 0.33
N GLU A 226 27.70 -4.09 -0.72
CA GLU A 226 28.29 -5.40 -1.02
C GLU A 226 29.77 -5.27 -1.40
N GLN A 227 30.12 -4.27 -2.22
CA GLN A 227 31.52 -3.99 -2.54
C GLN A 227 32.35 -3.65 -1.30
N ASN A 228 31.83 -2.79 -0.41
CA ASN A 228 32.51 -2.42 0.82
C ASN A 228 32.76 -3.62 1.75
N LYS A 229 31.84 -4.60 1.80
CA LYS A 229 32.04 -5.84 2.54
C LYS A 229 33.14 -6.71 1.92
N LYS A 230 33.18 -6.83 0.59
CA LYS A 230 34.23 -7.57 -0.12
C LYS A 230 35.60 -6.95 0.13
N ILE A 231 35.72 -5.63 0.02
CA ILE A 231 36.97 -4.88 0.30
C ILE A 231 37.44 -5.11 1.74
N LYS A 232 36.57 -4.95 2.75
CA LYS A 232 36.92 -5.20 4.16
C LYS A 232 37.39 -6.64 4.42
N LYS A 233 36.83 -7.62 3.70
CA LYS A 233 37.27 -9.02 3.81
C LYS A 233 38.71 -9.21 3.34
N TYR A 234 39.15 -8.49 2.30
CA TYR A 234 40.54 -8.55 1.83
C TYR A 234 41.52 -7.92 2.82
N TYR A 235 41.16 -6.81 3.47
CA TYR A 235 42.01 -6.17 4.48
C TYR A 235 42.11 -6.93 5.82
N LEU A 236 41.21 -7.88 6.10
CA LEU A 236 41.27 -8.74 7.30
C LEU A 236 42.15 -9.98 7.09
N ILE A 237 42.65 -10.21 5.87
CA ILE A 237 43.52 -11.34 5.50
C ILE A 237 45.00 -10.91 5.47
N PHE A 238 45.28 -9.61 5.58
CA PHE A 238 46.61 -9.03 5.77
C PHE A 238 46.76 -8.52 7.21
#